data_AF-A0A538EBN4-F1
#
_entry.id   AF-A0A538EBN4-F1
#
_cell.length_a   1.000
_cell.length_b   1.000
_cell.length_c   1.000
_cell.angle_alpha   90.00
_cell.angle_beta   90.00
_cell.angle_gamma   90.00
#
_symmetry.space_group_name_H-M   'P 1'
#
loop_
_entity.id
_entity.type
_entity.pdbx_description
1 polymer ?
#
loop_
_entity_poly.entity_id
_entity_poly.type
_entity_poly.pdbx_seq_one_letter_code
_entity_poly.pdbx_strand_id
1 'polypeptide(L)'
;MSRRRAETVVIVLLLVAAACAVGFIYVYATQSLPHQVQFEGLALGLAFACVAVALTVIARSLVETEELAEEYPAPERPEEQ
;
A
#
# COMPACT_ATOMS: atom_id res chain seq x y z
N MET A 1 7.47 -7.85 -15.01
CA MET A 1 7.32 -6.37 -15.10
C MET A 1 8.70 -5.76 -14.89
N SER A 2 9.15 -4.83 -15.73
CA SER A 2 10.46 -4.19 -15.51
C SER A 2 10.41 -3.30 -14.25
N ARG A 3 11.48 -3.28 -13.44
CA ARG A 3 11.56 -2.50 -12.18
C ARG A 3 11.13 -1.03 -12.38
N ARG A 4 11.62 -0.37 -13.44
CA ARG A 4 11.21 1.01 -13.79
C ARG A 4 9.71 1.17 -14.02
N ARG A 5 9.07 0.17 -14.63
CA ARG A 5 7.61 0.20 -14.84
C ARG A 5 6.86 0.05 -13.53
N ALA A 6 7.36 -0.79 -12.61
CA ALA A 6 6.78 -0.92 -11.26
C ALA A 6 6.89 0.36 -10.45
N GLU A 7 8.06 1.00 -10.44
CA GLU A 7 8.28 2.31 -9.80
C GLU A 7 7.27 3.34 -10.34
N THR A 8 7.14 3.44 -11.66
CA THR A 8 6.21 4.38 -12.30
C THR A 8 4.75 4.10 -11.91
N VAL A 9 4.33 2.82 -11.91
CA VAL A 9 2.96 2.43 -11.52
C VAL A 9 2.67 2.80 -10.07
N VAL A 10 3.61 2.54 -9.15
CA VAL A 10 3.48 2.90 -7.73
C VAL A 10 3.38 4.41 -7.56
N ILE A 11 4.24 5.19 -8.23
CA ILE A 11 4.22 6.66 -8.16
C ILE A 11 2.86 7.18 -8.64
N VAL A 12 2.36 6.70 -9.79
CA VAL A 12 1.06 7.12 -10.32
C VAL A 12 -0.07 6.77 -9.36
N LEU A 13 -0.07 5.56 -8.79
CA LEU A 13 -1.08 5.15 -7.80
C LEU A 13 -1.07 6.03 -6.55
N LEU A 14 0.10 6.38 -6.03
CA LEU A 14 0.23 7.25 -4.87
C LEU A 14 -0.20 8.68 -5.18
N LEU A 15 0.10 9.21 -6.37
CA LEU A 15 -0.40 10.52 -6.81
C LEU A 15 -1.92 10.54 -6.96
N VAL A 16 -2.51 9.48 -7.52
CA VAL A 16 -3.98 9.35 -7.61
C VAL A 16 -4.60 9.25 -6.22
N ALA A 17 -4.00 8.48 -5.31
CA ALA A 17 -4.46 8.40 -3.92
C ALA A 17 -4.41 9.78 -3.23
N ALA A 18 -3.33 10.53 -3.42
CA ALA A 18 -3.20 11.90 -2.90
C ALA A 18 -4.27 12.84 -3.48
N ALA A 19 -4.53 12.76 -4.79
CA ALA A 19 -5.60 13.53 -5.42
C ALA A 19 -6.99 13.18 -4.84
N CYS A 20 -7.26 11.90 -4.57
CA CYS A 20 -8.50 11.47 -3.92
C CYS A 20 -8.62 12.03 -2.49
N ALA A 21 -7.52 12.05 -1.72
CA ALA A 21 -7.50 12.63 -0.38
C ALA A 21 -7.76 14.15 -0.39
N VAL A 22 -7.17 14.88 -1.35
CA VAL A 22 -7.46 16.31 -1.55
C VAL A 22 -8.93 16.52 -1.95
N GLY A 23 -9.45 15.67 -2.83
CA GLY A 23 -10.88 15.67 -3.20
C GLY A 23 -11.80 15.45 -2.00
N PHE A 24 -11.46 14.53 -1.10
CA PHE A 24 -12.18 14.31 0.16
C PHE A 24 -12.20 15.59 1.01
N ILE A 25 -11.04 16.22 1.23
CA ILE A 25 -10.94 17.47 2.01
C ILE A 25 -11.83 18.56 1.39
N TYR A 26 -11.82 18.69 0.06
CA TYR A 26 -12.64 19.67 -0.65
C TYR A 26 -14.14 19.42 -0.48
N VAL A 27 -14.60 18.17 -0.67
CA VAL A 27 -16.02 17.80 -0.49
C VAL A 27 -16.45 18.04 0.95
N TYR A 28 -15.62 17.63 1.92
CA TYR A 28 -15.88 17.82 3.33
C TYR A 28 -15.96 19.31 3.73
N ALA A 29 -15.04 20.14 3.23
CA ALA A 29 -14.94 21.56 3.59
C ALA A 29 -16.02 22.42 2.96
N THR A 30 -16.50 22.08 1.77
CA THR A 30 -17.48 22.91 1.06
C THR A 30 -18.90 22.71 1.56
N GLN A 31 -19.27 21.55 2.13
CA GLN A 31 -20.62 21.24 2.66
C GLN A 31 -21.78 21.58 1.70
N SER A 32 -21.48 21.81 0.41
CA SER A 32 -22.37 22.45 -0.56
C SER A 32 -23.05 21.44 -1.49
N LEU A 33 -22.73 20.16 -1.35
CA LEU A 33 -23.12 19.09 -2.28
C LEU A 33 -24.26 18.24 -1.70
N PRO A 34 -25.35 18.01 -2.44
CA PRO A 34 -26.29 16.95 -2.10
C PRO A 34 -25.58 15.59 -2.15
N HIS A 35 -25.92 14.67 -1.23
CA HIS A 35 -25.29 13.34 -1.06
C HIS A 35 -23.81 13.34 -0.63
N GLN A 36 -23.39 14.34 0.15
CA GLN A 36 -22.01 14.51 0.64
C GLN A 36 -21.34 13.24 1.19
N VAL A 37 -22.04 12.49 2.06
CA VAL A 37 -21.49 11.25 2.68
C VAL A 37 -21.09 10.20 1.65
N GLN A 38 -21.78 10.11 0.51
CA GLN A 38 -21.46 9.14 -0.54
C GLN A 38 -20.19 9.53 -1.30
N PHE A 39 -20.04 10.82 -1.62
CA PHE A 39 -18.83 11.33 -2.27
C PHE A 39 -17.61 11.26 -1.35
N GLU A 40 -17.79 11.52 -0.06
CA GLU A 40 -16.76 11.32 0.96
C GLU A 40 -16.33 9.84 1.05
N GLY A 41 -17.30 8.92 1.12
CA GLY A 41 -17.03 7.49 1.13
C GLY A 41 -16.32 7.01 -0.15
N LEU A 42 -16.69 7.53 -1.31
CA LEU A 42 -16.08 7.19 -2.59
C LEU A 42 -14.65 7.71 -2.71
N ALA A 43 -14.40 8.96 -2.31
CA ALA A 43 -13.06 9.55 -2.29
C ALA A 43 -12.13 8.79 -1.33
N LEU A 44 -12.62 8.48 -0.13
CA LEU A 44 -11.86 7.73 0.87
C LEU A 44 -11.61 6.28 0.43
N GLY A 45 -12.64 5.59 -0.07
CA GLY A 45 -12.54 4.22 -0.55
C GLY A 45 -11.58 4.08 -1.73
N LEU A 46 -11.64 5.02 -2.69
CA LEU A 46 -10.72 5.04 -3.83
C LEU A 46 -9.28 5.33 -3.40
N ALA A 47 -9.08 6.27 -2.47
CA ALA A 47 -7.75 6.54 -1.92
C ALA A 47 -7.13 5.28 -1.30
N PHE A 48 -7.88 4.57 -0.43
CA PHE A 48 -7.39 3.33 0.18
C PHE A 48 -7.19 2.21 -0.84
N ALA A 49 -8.06 2.07 -1.84
CA ALA A 49 -7.87 1.09 -2.90
C ALA A 49 -6.57 1.35 -3.68
N CYS A 50 -6.29 2.60 -4.04
CA CYS A 50 -5.05 2.98 -4.71
C CYS A 50 -3.81 2.69 -3.84
N VAL A 51 -3.87 2.99 -2.53
CA VAL A 51 -2.79 2.67 -1.60
C VAL A 51 -2.58 1.15 -1.48
N ALA A 52 -3.64 0.37 -1.34
CA ALA A 52 -3.55 -1.09 -1.23
C ALA A 52 -2.92 -1.72 -2.49
N VAL A 53 -3.29 -1.24 -3.68
CA VAL A 53 -2.69 -1.69 -4.94
C VAL A 53 -1.22 -1.27 -5.01
N ALA A 54 -0.87 -0.04 -4.62
CA ALA A 54 0.52 0.42 -4.60
C ALA A 54 1.39 -0.46 -3.69
N LEU A 55 0.93 -0.75 -2.48
CA LEU A 55 1.62 -1.63 -1.52
C LEU A 55 1.78 -3.06 -2.06
N THR A 56 0.76 -3.58 -2.73
CA THR A 56 0.82 -4.91 -3.37
C THR A 56 1.88 -4.95 -4.47
N VAL A 57 1.96 -3.91 -5.30
CA VAL A 57 2.99 -3.80 -6.34
C VAL A 57 4.38 -3.69 -5.71
N ILE A 58 4.53 -2.88 -4.65
CA ILE A 58 5.78 -2.76 -3.90
C ILE A 58 6.25 -4.12 -3.41
N ALA A 59 5.40 -4.84 -2.67
CA ALA A 59 5.73 -6.15 -2.11
C ALA A 59 6.13 -7.19 -3.17
N ARG A 60 5.52 -7.14 -4.35
CA ARG A 60 5.74 -8.15 -5.41
C ARG A 60 6.87 -7.83 -6.38
N SER A 61 7.31 -6.58 -6.46
CA SER A 61 8.19 -6.16 -7.57
C SER A 61 9.29 -5.18 -7.21
N LEU A 62 9.26 -4.62 -6.00
CA LEU A 62 10.22 -3.61 -5.53
C LEU A 62 10.92 -4.01 -4.24
N VAL A 63 10.26 -4.77 -3.36
CA VAL A 63 10.89 -5.34 -2.17
C VAL A 63 11.84 -6.45 -2.61
N GLU A 64 13.10 -6.31 -2.24
CA GLU A 64 14.11 -7.34 -2.42
C GLU A 64 13.87 -8.44 -1.38
N THR A 65 13.44 -9.61 -1.84
CA THR A 65 13.40 -10.82 -1.02
C THR A 65 14.81 -11.37 -0.90
N GLU A 66 15.53 -10.95 0.13
CA GLU A 66 16.69 -11.68 0.60
C GLU A 66 16.20 -12.98 1.27
N GLU A 67 16.70 -14.14 0.83
CA GLU A 67 16.58 -15.37 1.61
C GLU A 67 17.48 -15.23 2.84
N LEU A 68 16.91 -14.68 3.91
CA LEU A 68 17.55 -14.68 5.22
C LEU A 68 17.46 -16.11 5.78
N ALA A 69 18.44 -16.94 5.43
CA ALA A 69 18.58 -18.26 6.00
C ALA A 69 19.09 -18.10 7.44
N GLU A 70 18.17 -18.02 8.39
CA GLU A 70 18.51 -18.11 9.80
C GLU A 70 18.75 -19.59 10.11
N GLU A 71 20.02 -19.97 10.21
CA GLU A 71 20.44 -21.32 10.61
C GLU A 71 19.79 -21.63 11.97
N TYR A 72 18.83 -22.55 11.98
CA TYR A 72 18.19 -22.96 13.22
C TYR A 72 19.26 -23.54 14.15
N PRO A 73 19.41 -23.03 15.39
CA PRO A 73 20.42 -23.55 16.30
C PRO A 73 20.21 -25.05 16.48
N ALA A 74 21.26 -25.83 16.25
CA ALA A 74 21.20 -27.28 16.43
C ALA A 74 20.68 -27.57 17.84
N PRO A 75 19.70 -28.49 18.00
CA PRO A 75 19.21 -28.84 19.33
C PRO A 75 20.39 -29.29 20.18
N GLU A 76 20.57 -28.67 21.35
CA GLU A 76 21.53 -29.11 22.36
C GLU A 76 21.23 -30.58 22.66
N ARG A 77 22.06 -31.48 22.13
CA ARG A 77 21.93 -32.91 22.38
C ARG A 77 22.30 -33.08 23.86
N PRO A 78 21.40 -33.58 24.72
CA PRO A 78 21.77 -33.85 26.10
C PRO A 78 22.97 -34.80 26.09
N GLU A 79 24.04 -34.39 26.75
CA GLU A 79 25.25 -35.18 26.96
C GLU A 79 24.84 -36.61 27.32
N GLU A 80 25.19 -37.60 26.50
CA GLU A 80 24.93 -39.00 26.78
C GLU A 80 25.71 -39.37 28.06
N GLN A 81 25.00 -39.57 29.17
CA GLN A 81 25.57 -40.07 30.44
C GLN A 81 25.72 -41.59 30.42
#